data_AF-A0A925KV26-F1
#
_entry.id   AF-A0A925KV26-F1
#
_cell.length_a   1.000
_cell.length_b   1.000
_cell.length_c   1.000
_cell.angle_alpha   90.00
_cell.angle_beta   90.00
_cell.angle_gamma   90.00
#
_symmetry.space_group_name_H-M   'P 1'
#
loop_
_entity.id
_entity.type
_entity.pdbx_description
1 polymer ?
#
loop_
_entity_poly.entity_id
_entity_poly.type
_entity_poly.pdbx_seq_one_letter_code
_entity_poly.pdbx_strand_id
1 'polypeptide(L)'
;ASERLSEEVAGGIMAEIGAGQDFWEAVYEPYSQSRISRDVVRLVIEKSRAAAGKSMPEIAKHLKAVTGDPQEDEEERKRFFRFKNFLYKTVRI
;
A
#
# COMPACT_ATOMS: atom_id res chain seq x y z
N ALA A 1 -2.49 -21.58 9.50
CA ALA A 1 -1.14 -21.14 9.93
C ALA A 1 -0.62 -20.01 9.04
N SER A 2 -0.70 -20.16 7.70
CA SER A 2 -0.27 -19.13 6.74
C SER A 2 -1.02 -17.79 6.85
N GLU A 3 -2.33 -17.81 7.09
CA GLU A 3 -3.14 -16.59 7.25
C GLU A 3 -2.72 -15.76 8.48
N ARG A 4 -2.52 -16.39 9.63
CA ARG A 4 -2.05 -15.71 10.86
C ARG A 4 -0.69 -15.03 10.65
N LEU A 5 0.23 -15.70 9.97
CA LEU A 5 1.54 -15.11 9.63
C LEU A 5 1.37 -13.92 8.68
N SER A 6 0.46 -14.02 7.71
CA SER A 6 0.20 -12.94 6.75
C SER A 6 -0.42 -11.72 7.42
N GLU A 7 -1.30 -11.93 8.41
CA GLU A 7 -1.88 -10.86 9.23
C GLU A 7 -0.84 -10.17 10.11
N GLU A 8 0.08 -10.92 10.71
CA GLU A 8 1.16 -10.38 11.55
C GLU A 8 2.11 -9.51 10.72
N VAL A 9 2.55 -10.01 9.56
CA VAL A 9 3.39 -9.25 8.63
C VAL A 9 2.66 -7.99 8.14
N ALA A 10 1.39 -8.10 7.75
CA ALA A 10 0.60 -6.93 7.36
C ALA A 10 0.45 -5.91 8.49
N GLY A 11 0.33 -6.37 9.74
CA GLY A 11 0.34 -5.51 10.92
C GLY A 11 1.67 -4.78 11.11
N GLY A 12 2.79 -5.49 10.93
CA GLY A 12 4.14 -4.91 10.98
C GLY A 12 4.34 -3.81 9.93
N ILE A 13 3.94 -4.06 8.68
CA ILE A 13 3.99 -3.08 7.60
C ILE A 13 3.18 -1.82 7.93
N MET A 14 1.98 -1.97 8.51
CA MET A 14 1.18 -0.81 8.93
C MET A 14 1.87 0.01 10.02
N ALA A 15 2.60 -0.65 10.94
CA ALA A 15 3.38 0.03 11.96
C ALA A 15 4.59 0.77 11.37
N GLU A 16 5.30 0.18 10.40
CA GLU A 16 6.40 0.81 9.65
C GLU A 16 5.95 2.08 8.91
N ILE A 17 4.80 2.01 8.24
CA ILE A 17 4.19 3.18 7.58
C ILE A 17 3.82 4.25 8.62
N GLY A 18 3.27 3.84 9.76
CA GLY A 18 2.99 4.74 10.88
C GLY A 18 4.25 5.41 11.44
N ALA A 19 5.39 4.69 11.46
CA ALA A 19 6.67 5.17 11.95
C ALA A 19 7.40 6.13 10.99
N GLY A 20 7.00 6.18 9.72
CA GLY A 20 7.56 7.15 8.77
C GLY A 20 7.65 6.66 7.34
N GLN A 21 7.74 5.35 7.12
CA GLN A 21 7.93 4.79 5.78
C GLN A 21 6.73 5.04 4.88
N ASP A 22 6.98 5.07 3.57
CA ASP A 22 5.93 5.15 2.56
C ASP A 22 5.55 3.76 1.99
N PHE A 23 4.49 3.73 1.19
CA PHE A 23 4.05 2.53 0.50
C PHE A 23 5.14 1.88 -0.36
N TRP A 24 6.00 2.70 -0.97
CA TRP A 24 7.01 2.22 -1.89
C TRP A 24 8.10 1.42 -1.16
N GLU A 25 8.52 1.92 0.00
CA GLU A 25 9.50 1.28 0.88
C GLU A 25 8.90 0.09 1.65
N ALA A 26 7.71 0.25 2.25
CA ALA A 26 7.14 -0.76 3.15
C ALA A 26 6.37 -1.88 2.43
N VAL A 27 5.92 -1.66 1.19
CA VAL A 27 5.10 -2.62 0.44
C VAL A 27 5.68 -2.96 -0.92
N TYR A 28 5.89 -1.96 -1.78
CA TYR A 28 6.27 -2.21 -3.17
C TYR A 28 7.64 -2.88 -3.29
N GLU A 29 8.65 -2.35 -2.59
CA GLU A 29 10.00 -2.90 -2.63
C GLU A 29 10.04 -4.33 -2.04
N PRO A 30 9.53 -4.61 -0.82
CA PRO A 30 9.46 -5.98 -0.30
C PRO A 30 8.72 -6.95 -1.22
N TYR A 31 7.62 -6.51 -1.85
CA TYR A 31 6.90 -7.34 -2.81
C TYR A 31 7.74 -7.61 -4.06
N SER A 32 8.40 -6.59 -4.62
CA SER A 32 9.24 -6.71 -5.82
C SER A 32 10.43 -7.65 -5.60
N GLN A 33 10.92 -7.73 -4.37
CA GLN A 33 11.99 -8.62 -3.94
C GLN A 33 11.49 -9.99 -3.45
N SER A 34 10.20 -10.29 -3.65
CA SER A 34 9.55 -11.54 -3.21
C SER A 34 9.66 -11.81 -1.71
N ARG A 35 9.85 -10.77 -0.88
CA ARG A 35 9.90 -10.87 0.59
C ARG A 35 8.51 -10.95 1.21
N ILE A 36 7.49 -10.40 0.54
CA ILE A 36 6.08 -10.50 0.95
C ILE A 36 5.22 -11.05 -0.19
N SER A 37 4.16 -11.77 0.18
CA SER A 37 3.22 -12.35 -0.78
C SER A 37 2.16 -11.35 -1.22
N ARG A 38 1.46 -11.68 -2.31
CA ARG A 38 0.30 -10.92 -2.78
C ARG A 38 -0.81 -10.83 -1.72
N ASP A 39 -0.98 -11.88 -0.92
CA ASP A 39 -2.02 -11.94 0.10
C ASP A 39 -1.72 -10.99 1.27
N VAL A 40 -0.44 -10.86 1.65
CA VAL A 40 0.01 -9.83 2.61
C VAL A 40 -0.33 -8.43 2.10
N VAL A 41 -0.05 -8.13 0.83
CA VAL A 41 -0.39 -6.83 0.23
C VAL A 41 -1.90 -6.58 0.28
N ARG A 42 -2.72 -7.60 0.00
CA ARG A 42 -4.18 -7.52 0.13
C ARG A 42 -4.61 -7.12 1.53
N LEU A 43 -4.07 -7.78 2.55
CA LEU A 43 -4.37 -7.49 3.95
C LEU A 43 -3.94 -6.08 4.36
N VAL A 44 -2.80 -5.58 3.88
CA VAL A 44 -2.37 -4.19 4.11
C VAL A 44 -3.39 -3.20 3.53
N ILE A 45 -3.86 -3.43 2.29
CA ILE A 45 -4.88 -2.58 1.68
C ILE A 45 -6.21 -2.66 2.42
N GLU A 46 -6.63 -3.84 2.88
CA GLU A 46 -7.84 -4.01 3.69
C GLU A 46 -7.76 -3.30 5.03
N LYS A 47 -6.62 -3.39 5.74
CA LYS A 47 -6.37 -2.65 6.98
C LYS A 47 -6.39 -1.14 6.72
N SER A 48 -5.77 -0.68 5.65
CA SER A 48 -5.82 0.73 5.25
C SER A 48 -7.25 1.19 4.92
N ARG A 49 -8.07 0.33 4.28
CA ARG A 49 -9.48 0.63 3.99
C ARG A 49 -10.30 0.81 5.25
N ALA A 50 -10.03 -0.02 6.26
CA ALA A 50 -10.70 0.08 7.56
C ALA A 50 -10.29 1.33 8.34
N ALA A 51 -9.02 1.76 8.23
CA ALA A 51 -8.49 2.89 8.98
C ALA A 51 -8.77 4.27 8.34
N ALA A 52 -8.62 4.40 7.02
CA ALA A 52 -8.67 5.70 6.33
C ALA A 52 -9.86 5.90 5.38
N GLY A 53 -10.67 4.86 5.15
CA GLY A 53 -11.82 4.93 4.26
C GLY A 53 -11.67 4.04 3.02
N LYS A 54 -12.75 3.95 2.24
CA LYS A 54 -12.86 2.97 1.15
C LYS A 54 -12.39 3.49 -0.20
N SER A 55 -12.21 4.82 -0.36
CA SER A 55 -11.82 5.36 -1.66
C SER A 55 -10.33 5.16 -1.93
N MET A 56 -9.98 4.96 -3.20
CA MET A 56 -8.58 4.72 -3.59
C MET A 56 -7.65 5.90 -3.26
N PRO A 57 -8.05 7.18 -3.42
CA PRO A 57 -7.24 8.31 -3.01
C PRO A 57 -6.98 8.34 -1.50
N GLU A 58 -7.97 8.02 -0.66
CA GLU A 58 -7.80 7.97 0.80
C GLU A 58 -6.78 6.90 1.20
N ILE A 59 -6.88 5.70 0.60
CA ILE A 59 -5.94 4.60 0.82
C ILE A 59 -4.53 5.02 0.39
N ALA A 60 -4.39 5.63 -0.79
CA ALA A 60 -3.09 6.06 -1.30
C ALA A 60 -2.43 7.12 -0.39
N LYS A 61 -3.22 8.07 0.14
CA LYS A 61 -2.73 9.07 1.09
C LYS A 61 -2.38 8.44 2.45
N HIS A 62 -3.21 7.52 2.95
CA HIS A 62 -2.96 6.86 4.22
C HIS A 62 -1.68 6.03 4.22
N LEU A 63 -1.45 5.30 3.12
CA LEU A 63 -0.22 4.54 2.91
C LEU A 63 0.95 5.41 2.44
N LYS A 64 0.76 6.73 2.35
CA LYS A 64 1.76 7.70 1.87
C LYS A 64 2.31 7.35 0.47
N ALA A 65 1.55 6.62 -0.34
CA ALA A 65 1.90 6.33 -1.73
C ALA A 65 1.92 7.60 -2.59
N VAL A 66 1.15 8.59 -2.15
CA VAL A 66 1.15 9.98 -2.60
C VAL A 66 1.19 10.88 -1.37
N THR A 67 1.97 11.95 -1.44
CA THR A 67 2.16 12.92 -0.35
C THR A 67 1.69 14.32 -0.72
N GLY A 68 1.50 14.61 -2.01
CA GLY A 68 0.98 15.87 -2.55
C GLY A 68 -0.41 15.77 -3.16
N ASP A 69 -0.85 16.83 -3.83
CA ASP A 69 -2.09 16.83 -4.61
C ASP A 69 -1.82 16.35 -6.06
N PRO A 70 -2.35 15.19 -6.47
CA PRO A 70 -2.22 14.68 -7.83
C PRO A 70 -2.88 15.57 -8.91
N GLN A 71 -3.69 16.56 -8.53
CA GLN A 71 -4.28 17.51 -9.47
C GLN A 71 -3.31 18.63 -9.86
N GLU A 72 -2.35 18.96 -8.98
CA GLU A 72 -1.42 20.07 -9.16
C GLU A 72 -0.01 19.59 -9.53
N ASP A 73 0.36 18.37 -9.13
CA ASP A 73 1.69 17.80 -9.37
C ASP A 73 1.61 16.58 -10.31
N GLU A 74 2.28 16.70 -11.46
CA GLU A 74 2.36 15.65 -12.47
C GLU A 74 3.09 14.39 -11.98
N GLU A 75 4.10 14.53 -11.13
CA GLU A 75 4.84 13.42 -10.54
C GLU A 75 3.99 12.68 -9.50
N GLU A 76 3.25 13.41 -8.67
CA GLU A 76 2.28 12.80 -7.74
C GLU A 76 1.15 12.10 -8.50
N ARG A 77 0.70 12.67 -9.61
CA ARG A 77 -0.25 12.01 -10.52
C ARG A 77 0.31 10.71 -11.09
N LYS A 78 1.57 10.70 -11.55
CA LYS A 78 2.25 9.47 -12.02
C LYS A 78 2.39 8.45 -10.90
N ARG A 79 2.75 8.87 -9.69
CA ARG A 79 2.82 7.99 -8.50
C ARG A 79 1.46 7.38 -8.18
N PHE A 80 0.39 8.16 -8.19
CA PHE A 80 -0.97 7.67 -7.99
C PHE A 80 -1.37 6.62 -9.04
N PHE A 81 -1.07 6.88 -10.32
CA PHE A 81 -1.34 5.91 -11.38
C PHE A 81 -0.50 4.65 -11.24
N ARG A 82 0.77 4.76 -10.84
CA ARG A 82 1.63 3.60 -10.57
C ARG A 82 1.09 2.76 -9.42
N PHE A 83 0.64 3.41 -8.34
CA PHE A 83 0.01 2.77 -7.19
C PHE A 83 -1.24 2.00 -7.62
N LYS A 84 -2.17 2.65 -8.34
CA LYS A 84 -3.36 1.99 -8.89
C LYS A 84 -3.01 0.82 -9.81
N ASN A 85 -2.06 1.00 -10.72
CA ASN A 85 -1.66 -0.06 -11.65
C ASN A 85 -1.09 -1.27 -10.91
N PHE A 86 -0.28 -1.05 -9.88
CA PHE A 86 0.23 -2.12 -9.05
C PHE A 86 -0.92 -2.90 -8.38
N LEU A 87 -1.87 -2.20 -7.76
CA LEU A 87 -3.00 -2.87 -7.10
C LEU A 87 -3.89 -3.62 -8.09
N TYR A 88 -4.27 -3.02 -9.21
CA TYR A 88 -5.20 -3.65 -10.16
C TYR A 88 -4.55 -4.70 -11.05
N LYS A 89 -3.36 -4.43 -11.59
CA LYS A 89 -2.70 -5.29 -12.58
C LYS A 89 -1.84 -6.36 -11.93
N THR A 90 -1.14 -6.02 -10.84
CA THR A 90 -0.20 -6.93 -10.17
C THR A 90 -0.89 -7.69 -9.04
N VAL A 91 -1.51 -6.98 -8.10
CA VAL A 91 -2.16 -7.60 -6.92
C VAL A 91 -3.55 -8.14 -7.24
N ARG A 92 -4.23 -7.58 -8.25
CA ARG A 92 -5.59 -7.96 -8.69
C ARG A 92 -6.62 -7.85 -7.55
N ILE A 93 -6.76 -6.64 -7.01
CA ILE A 93 -7.80 -6.22 -6.05
C ILE A 93 -8.75 -5.19 -6.61
#